data_AF-A0A7W2FPG8-F1
#
_entry.id   AF-A0A7W2FPG8-F1
#
_cell.length_a   1.000
_cell.length_b   1.000
_cell.length_c   1.000
_cell.angle_alpha   90.00
_cell.angle_beta   90.00
_cell.angle_gamma   90.00
#
_symmetry.space_group_name_H-M   'P 1'
#
loop_
_entity.id
_entity.type
_entity.pdbx_description
1 polymer ?
#
loop_
_entity_poly.entity_id
_entity_poly.type
_entity_poly.pdbx_seq_one_letter_code
_entity_poly.pdbx_strand_id
1 'polypeptide(L)'
;MAADSGYNLYLPISINSVAKQKLTFTSNDTIHIIALFNKDKYVSDEQRKKAQQIIERKIQRAAKIMQHYLTNLPQSTYGSDKSSIAQLMASRQATLMLTANDAENDQMLTKLFVAEADRQGKLQYWVEASTQANSNELDASSSANFITSSTAFKTKYPNQYQNIVDEVLQGVLKSSETQNWLLHSQSLMFRELTVEGDCHYMSNFANYCEDLGEHADRDAAFEEILHLTQAQGIAPNPIYKTFQERIQQRAFALYKRHESGKFAVWQPETSSWNDWLTDDVDPEIGPSYSHEYLAAAFEAYMGMWEHRSDGLDSYQALTRQQMQNDDSDALSWIENMFHGFLQYTADIDSNGVKKYYDNQSTLVGTPTFSMSKIDNSPAEDYTFKSRWLLNVQIVGDETINLIANDQNNKIQGNKKNNKVDGKGGIDTYIVLDEFSHCSIVHQKYDVLVNCPTTGVDELINFENIQFQDRLVSIVN
;
A
#
# COMPACT_ATOMS: atom_id res chain seq x y z
N MET A 1 17.45 -8.22 15.49
CA MET A 1 16.41 -9.21 15.17
C MET A 1 15.95 -9.13 13.73
N ALA A 2 15.20 -8.10 13.30
CA ALA A 2 14.75 -7.98 11.90
C ALA A 2 15.92 -8.07 10.89
N ALA A 3 17.00 -7.33 11.14
CA ALA A 3 18.22 -7.40 10.35
C ALA A 3 18.88 -8.79 10.36
N ASP A 4 18.90 -9.46 11.51
CA ASP A 4 19.47 -10.79 11.67
C ASP A 4 18.64 -11.87 10.94
N SER A 5 17.33 -11.65 10.81
CA SER A 5 16.42 -12.51 10.05
C SER A 5 16.46 -12.27 8.54
N GLY A 6 17.02 -11.13 8.10
CA GLY A 6 17.33 -10.83 6.69
C GLY A 6 16.81 -9.49 6.16
N TYR A 7 15.94 -8.79 6.90
CA TYR A 7 15.43 -7.48 6.47
C TYR A 7 16.58 -6.47 6.41
N ASN A 8 16.82 -5.89 5.23
CA ASN A 8 18.02 -5.11 4.96
C ASN A 8 17.73 -3.71 4.40
N LEU A 9 16.46 -3.36 4.26
CA LEU A 9 15.98 -2.02 3.97
C LEU A 9 15.04 -1.57 5.10
N TYR A 10 15.15 -0.30 5.48
CA TYR A 10 14.38 0.28 6.57
C TYR A 10 13.99 1.72 6.24
N LEU A 11 12.71 2.04 6.39
CA LEU A 11 12.17 3.38 6.25
C LEU A 11 11.33 3.73 7.49
N PRO A 12 11.79 4.65 8.35
CA PRO A 12 10.96 5.21 9.42
C PRO A 12 10.00 6.26 8.86
N ILE A 13 8.73 6.18 9.25
CA ILE A 13 7.72 7.19 8.97
C ILE A 13 7.56 8.05 10.22
N SER A 14 8.00 9.30 10.13
CA SER A 14 7.82 10.28 11.21
C SER A 14 6.38 10.75 11.26
N ILE A 15 5.76 10.67 12.44
CA ILE A 15 4.37 11.15 12.66
C ILE A 15 4.25 12.69 12.69
N ASN A 16 5.39 13.41 12.74
CA ASN A 16 5.43 14.87 12.87
C ASN A 16 5.57 15.62 11.53
N SER A 17 5.72 14.93 10.39
CA SER A 17 5.54 15.56 9.07
C SER A 17 4.08 15.93 8.80
N VAL A 18 3.14 15.37 9.58
CA VAL A 18 1.69 15.57 9.48
C VAL A 18 1.17 16.58 10.51
N ALA A 19 1.92 16.85 11.59
CA ALA A 19 1.52 17.75 12.68
C ALA A 19 2.52 18.92 12.85
N LYS A 20 2.20 20.10 12.29
CA LYS A 20 2.82 21.36 12.69
C LYS A 20 2.35 21.74 14.10
N GLN A 21 2.94 21.18 15.16
CA GLN A 21 3.08 21.85 16.45
C GLN A 21 4.15 21.17 17.32
N LYS A 22 4.97 22.02 17.97
CA LYS A 22 6.10 21.69 18.88
C LYS A 22 5.80 20.51 19.81
N LEU A 23 6.77 19.60 19.97
CA LEU A 23 7.35 19.13 21.24
C LEU A 23 8.50 18.12 20.97
N THR A 24 9.36 17.92 21.96
CA THR A 24 10.64 17.19 21.94
C THR A 24 10.56 15.72 21.52
N PHE A 25 11.48 15.31 20.64
CA PHE A 25 11.52 13.99 19.97
C PHE A 25 12.25 12.91 20.77
N THR A 26 11.72 11.69 20.77
CA THR A 26 12.46 10.47 21.15
C THR A 26 12.33 9.42 20.05
N SER A 27 13.14 8.35 20.08
CA SER A 27 13.10 7.25 19.09
C SER A 27 11.78 6.47 19.03
N ASN A 28 10.76 6.86 19.81
CA ASN A 28 9.45 6.22 19.92
C ASN A 28 8.37 6.88 19.04
N ASP A 29 8.71 7.86 18.20
CA ASP A 29 7.77 8.65 17.39
C ASP A 29 7.70 8.21 15.91
N THR A 30 7.90 6.93 15.62
CA THR A 30 7.95 6.43 14.24
C THR A 30 7.13 5.17 14.02
N ILE A 31 6.46 5.11 12.87
CA ILE A 31 5.93 3.88 12.30
C ILE A 31 7.01 3.29 11.40
N HIS A 32 7.13 1.96 11.33
CA HIS A 32 8.24 1.30 10.66
C HIS A 32 7.82 0.63 9.37
N ILE A 33 8.62 0.77 8.31
CA ILE A 33 8.60 -0.13 7.16
C ILE A 33 9.95 -0.85 7.11
N ILE A 34 9.92 -2.18 7.15
CA ILE A 34 11.09 -3.02 6.91
C ILE A 34 10.90 -3.83 5.63
N ALA A 35 11.97 -4.04 4.89
CA ALA A 35 11.92 -4.72 3.60
C ALA A 35 13.10 -5.67 3.42
N LEU A 36 12.84 -6.81 2.79
CA LEU A 36 13.86 -7.75 2.35
C LEU A 36 14.17 -7.53 0.87
N PHE A 37 15.40 -7.11 0.57
CA PHE A 37 15.94 -7.12 -0.77
C PHE A 37 17.00 -8.23 -0.92
N ASN A 38 16.62 -9.34 -1.54
CA ASN A 38 17.56 -10.43 -1.82
C ASN A 38 18.39 -10.14 -3.08
N LYS A 39 19.53 -9.46 -2.88
CA LYS A 39 20.48 -9.11 -3.96
C LYS A 39 21.06 -10.31 -4.71
N ASP A 40 21.06 -11.50 -4.10
CA ASP A 40 21.65 -12.71 -4.67
C ASP A 40 20.79 -13.29 -5.80
N LYS A 41 19.53 -12.84 -5.94
CA LYS A 41 18.67 -13.13 -7.09
C LYS A 41 19.16 -12.46 -8.39
N TYR A 42 20.09 -11.51 -8.30
CA TYR A 42 20.54 -10.71 -9.44
C TYR A 42 22.03 -10.95 -9.75
N VAL A 43 22.30 -11.20 -11.03
CA VAL A 43 23.59 -11.69 -11.51
C VAL A 43 24.60 -10.55 -11.70
N SER A 44 24.13 -9.38 -12.17
CA SER A 44 24.96 -8.19 -12.40
C SER A 44 24.65 -7.03 -11.46
N ASP A 45 25.62 -6.13 -11.26
CA ASP A 45 25.43 -4.92 -10.47
C ASP A 45 24.38 -3.97 -11.07
N GLU A 46 24.25 -3.95 -12.40
CA GLU A 46 23.21 -3.19 -13.09
C GLU A 46 21.81 -3.74 -12.76
N GLN A 47 21.64 -5.07 -12.79
CA GLN A 47 20.38 -5.73 -12.41
C GLN A 47 20.04 -5.45 -10.94
N ARG A 48 21.03 -5.59 -10.04
CA ARG A 48 20.85 -5.28 -8.61
C ARG A 48 20.40 -3.84 -8.41
N LYS A 49 21.04 -2.90 -9.08
CA LYS A 49 20.72 -1.47 -8.96
C LYS A 49 19.30 -1.16 -9.46
N LYS A 50 18.91 -1.71 -10.62
CA LYS A 50 17.54 -1.55 -11.15
C LYS A 50 16.49 -2.13 -10.20
N ALA A 51 16.70 -3.36 -9.74
CA ALA A 51 15.78 -4.02 -8.81
C ALA A 51 15.66 -3.29 -7.48
N GLN A 52 16.78 -2.83 -6.92
CA GLN A 52 16.78 -2.03 -5.70
C GLN A 52 15.97 -0.74 -5.88
N GLN A 53 16.13 -0.03 -7.00
CA GLN A 53 15.36 1.19 -7.28
C GLN A 53 13.85 0.93 -7.36
N ILE A 54 13.44 -0.19 -7.97
CA ILE A 54 12.02 -0.59 -8.04
C ILE A 54 11.47 -0.86 -6.64
N ILE A 55 12.21 -1.64 -5.82
CA ILE A 55 11.84 -1.94 -4.44
C ILE A 55 11.76 -0.67 -3.60
N GLU A 56 12.73 0.23 -3.72
CA GLU A 56 12.71 1.52 -3.03
C GLU A 56 11.47 2.33 -3.41
N ARG A 57 11.07 2.37 -4.68
CA ARG A 57 9.82 3.05 -5.10
C ARG A 57 8.58 2.41 -4.51
N LYS A 58 8.51 1.08 -4.46
CA LYS A 58 7.40 0.35 -3.83
C LYS A 58 7.33 0.68 -2.33
N ILE A 59 8.46 0.66 -1.61
CA ILE A 59 8.55 1.08 -0.20
C ILE A 59 8.05 2.54 -0.03
N GLN A 60 8.47 3.44 -0.91
CA GLN A 60 8.00 4.84 -0.88
C GLN A 60 6.49 4.95 -1.13
N ARG A 61 5.93 4.15 -2.04
CA ARG A 61 4.47 4.12 -2.26
C ARG A 61 3.72 3.64 -1.02
N ALA A 62 4.20 2.60 -0.34
CA ALA A 62 3.61 2.15 0.91
C ALA A 62 3.61 3.27 1.97
N ALA A 63 4.72 4.00 2.11
CA ALA A 63 4.79 5.15 3.01
C ALA A 63 3.81 6.28 2.61
N LYS A 64 3.65 6.53 1.31
CA LYS A 64 2.71 7.53 0.77
C LYS A 64 1.24 7.15 1.02
N ILE A 65 0.87 5.88 0.87
CA ILE A 65 -0.49 5.40 1.19
C ILE A 65 -0.75 5.55 2.69
N MET A 66 0.21 5.18 3.54
CA MET A 66 0.11 5.41 4.98
C MET A 66 -0.04 6.90 5.32
N GLN A 67 0.71 7.78 4.64
CA GLN A 67 0.55 9.23 4.76
C GLN A 67 -0.87 9.67 4.40
N HIS A 68 -1.46 9.14 3.33
CA HIS A 68 -2.85 9.44 2.97
C HIS A 68 -3.82 9.06 4.10
N TYR A 69 -3.68 7.86 4.66
CA TYR A 69 -4.52 7.43 5.78
C TYR A 69 -4.38 8.30 7.02
N LEU A 70 -3.17 8.78 7.32
CA LEU A 70 -2.89 9.59 8.49
C LEU A 70 -3.09 11.09 8.28
N THR A 71 -3.34 11.55 7.05
CA THR A 71 -3.61 12.96 6.78
C THR A 71 -4.99 13.35 7.33
N ASN A 72 -5.02 14.41 8.14
CA ASN A 72 -6.24 14.98 8.69
C ASN A 72 -7.19 15.41 7.57
N LEU A 73 -8.47 15.10 7.73
CA LEU A 73 -9.58 15.54 6.90
C LEU A 73 -10.41 16.57 7.69
N PRO A 74 -10.14 17.89 7.51
CA PRO A 74 -10.83 18.93 8.27
C PRO A 74 -12.35 18.81 8.17
N GLN A 75 -13.05 19.14 9.25
CA GLN A 75 -14.52 19.14 9.33
C GLN A 75 -15.19 17.76 9.21
N SER A 76 -14.43 16.66 9.14
CA SER A 76 -14.98 15.30 9.18
C SER A 76 -15.20 14.78 10.60
N THR A 77 -16.10 13.79 10.72
CA THR A 77 -16.49 13.21 12.02
C THR A 77 -15.35 12.43 12.68
N TYR A 78 -14.62 11.61 11.93
CA TYR A 78 -13.57 10.72 12.45
C TYR A 78 -12.17 11.16 12.04
N GLY A 79 -12.02 11.81 10.89
CA GLY A 79 -10.73 12.16 10.31
C GLY A 79 -10.20 13.56 10.64
N SER A 80 -10.91 14.38 11.42
CA SER A 80 -10.54 15.79 11.64
C SER A 80 -9.19 15.98 12.36
N ASP A 81 -8.87 15.07 13.29
CA ASP A 81 -7.56 14.99 13.94
C ASP A 81 -7.17 13.53 14.15
N LYS A 82 -6.22 13.05 13.34
CA LYS A 82 -5.67 11.69 13.37
C LYS A 82 -4.36 11.59 14.14
N SER A 83 -3.97 12.64 14.87
CA SER A 83 -2.74 12.62 15.67
C SER A 83 -2.73 11.47 16.69
N SER A 84 -3.88 11.18 17.32
CA SER A 84 -4.01 10.06 18.26
C SER A 84 -3.83 8.68 17.60
N ILE A 85 -4.28 8.51 16.35
CA ILE A 85 -4.07 7.29 15.56
C ILE A 85 -2.58 7.11 15.29
N ALA A 86 -1.94 8.16 14.74
CA ALA A 86 -0.51 8.12 14.41
C ALA A 86 0.36 7.89 15.65
N GLN A 87 0.06 8.56 16.76
CA GLN A 87 0.75 8.37 18.04
C GLN A 87 0.58 6.95 18.57
N LEU A 88 -0.63 6.38 18.48
CA LEU A 88 -0.88 5.02 18.94
C LEU A 88 -0.10 4.01 18.09
N MET A 89 -0.13 4.13 16.76
CA MET A 89 0.67 3.29 15.85
C MET A 89 2.17 3.36 16.18
N ALA A 90 2.71 4.56 16.37
CA ALA A 90 4.12 4.75 16.73
C ALA A 90 4.45 4.13 18.11
N SER A 91 3.59 4.36 19.11
CA SER A 91 3.79 3.82 20.47
C SER A 91 3.69 2.29 20.53
N ARG A 92 2.87 1.69 19.66
CA ARG A 92 2.77 0.24 19.45
C ARG A 92 3.91 -0.30 18.57
N GLN A 93 4.77 0.56 18.03
CA GLN A 93 5.83 0.19 17.08
C GLN A 93 5.28 -0.53 15.84
N ALA A 94 4.13 -0.05 15.33
CA ALA A 94 3.49 -0.61 14.15
C ALA A 94 4.50 -0.78 13.00
N THR A 95 4.54 -1.97 12.41
CA THR A 95 5.58 -2.32 11.43
C THR A 95 4.98 -2.96 10.18
N LEU A 96 5.16 -2.34 9.02
CA LEU A 96 4.87 -2.98 7.73
C LEU A 96 6.11 -3.78 7.27
N MET A 97 5.93 -5.05 6.95
CA MET A 97 6.97 -5.97 6.52
C MET A 97 6.80 -6.30 5.04
N LEU A 98 7.81 -5.95 4.24
CA LEU A 98 7.78 -6.15 2.80
C LEU A 98 8.73 -7.27 2.36
N THR A 99 8.18 -8.25 1.64
CA THR A 99 8.91 -9.37 1.01
C THR A 99 8.49 -9.52 -0.45
N ALA A 100 9.16 -10.37 -1.22
CA ALA A 100 8.81 -10.55 -2.63
C ALA A 100 7.43 -11.19 -2.85
N ASN A 101 7.08 -12.20 -2.05
CA ASN A 101 5.91 -13.08 -2.20
C ASN A 101 5.64 -13.88 -0.91
N ASP A 102 4.56 -14.68 -0.87
CA ASP A 102 4.18 -15.50 0.31
C ASP A 102 5.31 -16.42 0.75
N ALA A 103 5.95 -17.13 -0.19
CA ALA A 103 6.98 -18.10 0.17
C ALA A 103 8.17 -17.44 0.87
N GLU A 104 8.55 -16.23 0.44
CA GLU A 104 9.60 -15.45 1.10
C GLU A 104 9.10 -14.87 2.44
N ASN A 105 7.83 -14.46 2.51
CA ASN A 105 7.19 -14.02 3.76
C ASN A 105 7.18 -15.14 4.82
N ASP A 106 6.68 -16.32 4.49
CA ASP A 106 6.61 -17.48 5.40
C ASP A 106 8.00 -17.85 5.93
N GLN A 107 9.00 -17.81 5.05
CA GLN A 107 10.38 -18.07 5.44
C GLN A 107 10.90 -17.00 6.43
N MET A 108 10.60 -15.72 6.18
CA MET A 108 11.04 -14.63 7.06
C MET A 108 10.31 -14.64 8.40
N LEU A 109 8.99 -14.84 8.39
CA LEU A 109 8.18 -14.99 9.60
C LEU A 109 8.69 -16.15 10.45
N THR A 110 8.89 -17.32 9.85
CA THR A 110 9.47 -18.48 10.56
C THR A 110 10.80 -18.12 11.22
N LYS A 111 11.71 -17.46 10.50
CA LYS A 111 13.00 -17.02 11.06
C LYS A 111 12.83 -16.03 12.20
N LEU A 112 11.90 -15.09 12.08
CA LEU A 112 11.62 -14.10 13.12
C LEU A 112 11.08 -14.75 14.39
N PHE A 113 10.06 -15.59 14.27
CA PHE A 113 9.45 -16.25 15.42
C PHE A 113 10.42 -17.23 16.09
N VAL A 114 11.20 -17.98 15.32
CA VAL A 114 12.25 -18.86 15.86
C VAL A 114 13.36 -18.06 16.56
N ALA A 115 13.81 -16.94 15.97
CA ALA A 115 14.82 -16.08 16.59
C ALA A 115 14.29 -15.41 17.87
N GLU A 116 13.02 -15.02 17.89
CA GLU A 116 12.38 -14.46 19.07
C GLU A 116 12.19 -15.50 20.17
N ALA A 117 11.79 -16.72 19.82
CA ALA A 117 11.73 -17.85 20.74
C ALA A 117 13.09 -18.20 21.34
N ASP A 118 14.13 -18.19 20.53
CA ASP A 118 15.53 -18.40 20.96
C ASP A 118 16.00 -17.28 21.88
N ARG A 119 15.70 -16.02 21.55
CA ARG A 119 15.99 -14.86 22.42
C ARG A 119 15.33 -14.98 23.79
N GLN A 120 14.12 -15.52 23.85
CA GLN A 120 13.39 -15.78 25.09
C GLN A 120 13.86 -17.05 25.82
N GLY A 121 14.76 -17.85 25.22
CA GLY A 121 15.16 -19.15 25.76
C GLY A 121 14.03 -20.19 25.76
N LYS A 122 13.00 -20.00 24.94
CA LYS A 122 11.77 -20.83 24.89
C LYS A 122 11.62 -21.65 23.61
N LEU A 123 12.55 -21.56 22.66
CA LEU A 123 12.49 -22.30 21.40
C LEU A 123 12.31 -23.81 21.61
N GLN A 124 13.20 -24.44 22.38
CA GLN A 124 13.09 -25.86 22.72
C GLN A 124 11.75 -26.19 23.39
N TYR A 125 11.30 -25.35 24.33
CA TYR A 125 10.06 -25.54 25.07
C TYR A 125 8.84 -25.57 24.13
N TRP A 126 8.72 -24.63 23.18
CA TRP A 126 7.60 -24.60 22.25
C TRP A 126 7.68 -25.71 21.19
N VAL A 127 8.88 -26.09 20.76
CA VAL A 127 9.04 -27.26 19.88
C VAL A 127 8.55 -28.54 20.55
N GLU A 128 8.85 -28.74 21.84
CA GLU A 128 8.34 -29.88 22.62
C GLU A 128 6.83 -29.79 22.88
N ALA A 129 6.32 -28.58 23.15
CA ALA A 129 4.89 -28.32 23.37
C ALA A 129 4.00 -28.68 22.17
N SER A 130 4.57 -28.68 20.96
CA SER A 130 3.86 -29.08 19.73
C SER A 130 3.38 -30.54 19.74
N THR A 131 3.96 -31.38 20.62
CA THR A 131 3.70 -32.82 20.76
C THR A 131 3.88 -33.65 19.48
N GLN A 132 4.60 -33.12 18.48
CA GLN A 132 4.83 -33.85 17.22
C GLN A 132 5.85 -34.98 17.41
N ALA A 133 5.55 -36.16 16.85
CA ALA A 133 6.28 -37.41 17.10
C ALA A 133 7.78 -37.36 16.75
N ASN A 134 8.15 -36.58 15.74
CA ASN A 134 9.53 -36.45 15.26
C ASN A 134 10.18 -35.12 15.66
N SER A 135 9.56 -34.31 16.54
CA SER A 135 10.08 -32.99 16.95
C SER A 135 11.52 -33.03 17.47
N ASN A 136 11.97 -34.16 18.03
CA ASN A 136 13.36 -34.40 18.46
C ASN A 136 14.39 -34.47 17.31
N GLU A 137 13.97 -34.58 16.05
CA GLU A 137 14.84 -34.47 14.87
C GLU A 137 15.13 -33.00 14.49
N LEU A 138 14.41 -32.03 15.07
CA LEU A 138 14.72 -30.60 14.95
C LEU A 138 15.69 -30.17 16.05
N ASP A 139 16.77 -29.51 15.66
CA ASP A 139 17.75 -28.97 16.60
C ASP A 139 17.33 -27.57 17.06
N ALA A 140 16.60 -27.52 18.17
CA ALA A 140 16.12 -26.29 18.78
C ALA A 140 17.10 -25.68 19.82
N SER A 141 18.38 -26.07 19.78
CA SER A 141 19.42 -25.52 20.68
C SER A 141 19.82 -24.08 20.37
N SER A 142 19.55 -23.62 19.15
CA SER A 142 19.62 -22.22 18.75
C SER A 142 18.76 -22.00 17.50
N SER A 143 18.40 -20.75 17.23
CA SER A 143 17.68 -20.37 16.01
C SER A 143 18.41 -20.79 14.73
N ALA A 144 19.74 -20.64 14.68
CA ALA A 144 20.55 -21.05 13.54
C ALA A 144 20.49 -22.59 13.30
N ASN A 145 20.57 -23.37 14.38
CA ASN A 145 20.49 -24.83 14.29
C ASN A 145 19.09 -25.30 13.90
N PHE A 146 18.06 -24.60 14.38
CA PHE A 146 16.67 -24.91 14.05
C PHE A 146 16.44 -24.70 12.55
N ILE A 147 16.85 -23.54 12.01
CA ILE A 147 16.72 -23.25 10.57
C ILE A 147 17.55 -24.21 9.70
N THR A 148 18.71 -24.66 10.19
CA THR A 148 19.53 -25.64 9.46
C THR A 148 18.86 -27.01 9.43
N SER A 149 18.39 -27.51 10.59
CA SER A 149 17.74 -28.82 10.70
C SER A 149 16.34 -28.85 10.06
N SER A 150 15.63 -27.71 10.02
CA SER A 150 14.28 -27.60 9.44
C SER A 150 14.23 -27.91 7.96
N THR A 151 15.32 -27.68 7.21
CA THR A 151 15.36 -27.96 5.77
C THR A 151 15.10 -29.43 5.47
N ALA A 152 15.81 -30.34 6.15
CA ALA A 152 15.61 -31.78 5.98
C ALA A 152 14.30 -32.24 6.63
N PHE A 153 13.94 -31.65 7.78
CA PHE A 153 12.74 -32.01 8.52
C PHE A 153 11.46 -31.69 7.76
N LYS A 154 11.33 -30.48 7.18
CA LYS A 154 10.17 -30.05 6.40
C LYS A 154 9.92 -30.97 5.20
N THR A 155 10.98 -31.42 4.52
CA THR A 155 10.85 -32.36 3.39
C THR A 155 10.33 -33.73 3.84
N LYS A 156 10.78 -34.21 5.00
CA LYS A 156 10.44 -35.55 5.51
C LYS A 156 9.07 -35.57 6.21
N TYR A 157 8.71 -34.48 6.91
CA TYR A 157 7.53 -34.38 7.78
C TYR A 157 6.82 -33.02 7.65
N PRO A 158 6.28 -32.66 6.46
CA PRO A 158 5.75 -31.33 6.21
C PRO A 158 4.62 -30.90 7.18
N ASN A 159 3.67 -31.80 7.47
CA ASN A 159 2.56 -31.48 8.37
C ASN A 159 3.02 -31.32 9.83
N GLN A 160 3.98 -32.13 10.28
CA GLN A 160 4.54 -31.97 11.63
C GLN A 160 5.33 -30.67 11.73
N TYR A 161 6.06 -30.30 10.67
CA TYR A 161 6.79 -29.04 10.63
C TYR A 161 5.85 -27.84 10.76
N GLN A 162 4.73 -27.84 10.03
CA GLN A 162 3.73 -26.78 10.14
C GLN A 162 3.21 -26.66 11.57
N ASN A 163 2.75 -27.77 12.18
CA ASN A 163 2.25 -27.76 13.56
C ASN A 163 3.31 -27.28 14.58
N ILE A 164 4.59 -27.58 14.37
CA ILE A 164 5.68 -27.10 15.23
C ILE A 164 5.87 -25.59 15.07
N VAL A 165 5.87 -25.10 13.82
CA VAL A 165 5.99 -23.66 13.55
C VAL A 165 4.79 -22.90 14.13
N ASP A 166 3.58 -23.45 14.00
CA ASP A 166 2.36 -22.87 14.57
C ASP A 166 2.44 -22.80 16.10
N GLU A 167 2.95 -23.84 16.76
CA GLU A 167 3.14 -23.81 18.23
C GLU A 167 4.18 -22.77 18.65
N VAL A 168 5.30 -22.66 17.93
CA VAL A 168 6.31 -21.62 18.17
C VAL A 168 5.72 -20.22 17.97
N LEU A 169 4.97 -20.02 16.89
CA LEU A 169 4.27 -18.77 16.58
C LEU A 169 3.30 -18.40 17.71
N GLN A 170 2.40 -19.30 18.09
CA GLN A 170 1.43 -19.10 19.16
C GLN A 170 2.11 -18.83 20.51
N GLY A 171 3.21 -19.52 20.79
CA GLY A 171 4.04 -19.29 21.96
C GLY A 171 4.63 -17.89 22.00
N VAL A 172 5.22 -17.44 20.88
CA VAL A 172 5.74 -16.06 20.74
C VAL A 172 4.62 -15.05 20.89
N LEU A 173 3.49 -15.18 20.18
CA LEU A 173 2.40 -14.21 20.23
C LEU A 173 1.79 -14.05 21.63
N LYS A 174 1.75 -15.12 22.43
CA LYS A 174 1.21 -15.10 23.80
C LYS A 174 2.23 -14.71 24.87
N SER A 175 3.51 -14.61 24.52
CA SER A 175 4.56 -14.32 25.49
C SER A 175 4.66 -12.82 25.77
N SER A 176 4.57 -12.45 27.05
CA SER A 176 4.78 -11.06 27.52
C SER A 176 6.20 -10.52 27.28
N GLU A 177 7.14 -11.37 26.88
CA GLU A 177 8.51 -10.97 26.53
C GLU A 177 8.65 -10.57 25.06
N THR A 178 7.63 -10.81 24.23
CA THR A 178 7.70 -10.60 22.79
C THR A 178 7.80 -9.12 22.43
N GLN A 179 8.65 -8.82 21.46
CA GLN A 179 8.89 -7.44 21.02
C GLN A 179 7.62 -6.86 20.35
N ASN A 180 7.19 -5.68 20.82
CA ASN A 180 5.96 -5.03 20.33
C ASN A 180 5.92 -4.88 18.80
N TRP A 181 7.03 -4.50 18.17
CA TRP A 181 7.08 -4.32 16.72
C TRP A 181 6.72 -5.59 15.93
N LEU A 182 7.03 -6.78 16.49
CA LEU A 182 6.71 -8.07 15.89
C LEU A 182 5.26 -8.48 16.15
N LEU A 183 4.70 -8.13 17.32
CA LEU A 183 3.28 -8.35 17.62
C LEU A 183 2.36 -7.46 16.77
N HIS A 184 2.85 -6.27 16.43
CA HIS A 184 2.08 -5.22 15.74
C HIS A 184 2.54 -5.06 14.29
N SER A 185 2.95 -6.17 13.67
CA SER A 185 3.40 -6.18 12.28
C SER A 185 2.32 -6.62 11.31
N GLN A 186 2.33 -6.05 10.10
CA GLN A 186 1.53 -6.47 8.95
C GLN A 186 2.45 -6.81 7.79
N SER A 187 2.18 -7.89 7.06
CA SER A 187 2.94 -8.25 5.86
C SER A 187 2.31 -7.65 4.61
N LEU A 188 3.13 -7.31 3.61
CA LEU A 188 2.70 -6.95 2.26
C LEU A 188 3.77 -7.37 1.25
N MET A 189 3.36 -7.89 0.11
CA MET A 189 4.30 -8.45 -0.86
C MET A 189 4.58 -7.45 -1.98
N PHE A 190 5.83 -7.36 -2.46
CA PHE A 190 6.20 -6.49 -3.56
C PHE A 190 5.43 -6.81 -4.85
N ARG A 191 5.05 -8.07 -5.04
CA ARG A 191 4.26 -8.47 -6.20
C ARG A 191 2.82 -7.91 -6.16
N GLU A 192 2.32 -7.57 -4.98
CA GLU A 192 0.98 -7.01 -4.73
C GLU A 192 1.03 -5.51 -4.41
N LEU A 193 2.16 -4.86 -4.63
CA LEU A 193 2.36 -3.43 -4.38
C LEU A 193 2.82 -2.76 -5.67
N THR A 194 1.89 -2.35 -6.53
CA THR A 194 2.25 -1.66 -7.78
C THR A 194 2.88 -0.29 -7.52
N VAL A 195 3.34 0.41 -8.54
CA VAL A 195 3.70 1.83 -8.53
C VAL A 195 2.84 2.51 -9.58
N GLU A 196 2.33 3.71 -9.29
CA GLU A 196 1.52 4.44 -10.25
C GLU A 196 2.25 4.56 -11.60
N GLY A 197 1.59 4.21 -12.70
CA GLY A 197 2.20 4.20 -14.03
C GLY A 197 3.05 2.96 -14.37
N ASP A 198 3.35 2.06 -13.43
CA ASP A 198 4.05 0.81 -13.77
C ASP A 198 3.18 -0.11 -14.65
N CYS A 199 3.78 -1.14 -15.25
CA CYS A 199 3.06 -2.04 -16.17
C CYS A 199 1.84 -2.70 -15.51
N HIS A 200 1.97 -3.18 -14.28
CA HIS A 200 0.90 -3.91 -13.57
C HIS A 200 -0.22 -2.95 -13.12
N TYR A 201 0.13 -1.74 -12.68
CA TYR A 201 -0.82 -0.66 -12.40
C TYR A 201 -1.64 -0.31 -13.62
N MET A 202 -0.98 -0.06 -14.76
CA MET A 202 -1.61 0.38 -16.01
C MET A 202 -2.47 -0.69 -16.67
N SER A 203 -2.06 -1.96 -16.55
CA SER A 203 -2.69 -3.08 -17.26
C SER A 203 -3.63 -3.94 -16.43
N ASN A 204 -3.72 -3.67 -15.12
CA ASN A 204 -4.35 -4.58 -14.15
C ASN A 204 -3.77 -6.00 -14.27
N PHE A 205 -2.44 -6.11 -14.15
CA PHE A 205 -1.69 -7.37 -14.12
C PHE A 205 -1.80 -8.21 -15.41
N ALA A 206 -1.73 -7.57 -16.58
CA ALA A 206 -1.72 -8.30 -17.85
C ALA A 206 -0.46 -9.16 -18.03
N ASN A 207 -0.61 -10.28 -18.75
CA ASN A 207 0.44 -11.28 -18.95
C ASN A 207 1.67 -10.83 -19.77
N TYR A 208 1.63 -9.66 -20.41
CA TYR A 208 2.80 -9.07 -21.07
C TYR A 208 3.68 -8.26 -20.10
N CYS A 209 3.21 -8.03 -18.88
CA CYS A 209 4.03 -7.48 -17.80
C CYS A 209 5.05 -8.52 -17.30
N GLU A 210 5.96 -8.09 -16.43
CA GLU A 210 6.88 -9.05 -15.79
C GLU A 210 6.08 -10.08 -14.98
N ASP A 211 6.42 -11.35 -15.09
CA ASP A 211 5.84 -12.40 -14.28
C ASP A 211 6.39 -12.32 -12.86
N LEU A 212 5.50 -12.03 -11.90
CA LEU A 212 5.85 -11.88 -10.49
C LEU A 212 5.51 -13.15 -9.67
N GLY A 213 5.11 -14.23 -10.34
CA GLY A 213 4.77 -15.51 -9.76
C GLY A 213 3.28 -15.68 -9.44
N GLU A 214 2.97 -16.78 -8.76
CA GLU A 214 1.62 -17.10 -8.29
C GLU A 214 1.08 -16.00 -7.36
N HIS A 215 -0.24 -15.76 -7.41
CA HIS A 215 -0.95 -14.72 -6.65
C HIS A 215 -0.52 -13.27 -6.93
N ALA A 216 0.12 -13.01 -8.08
CA ALA A 216 0.40 -11.66 -8.55
C ALA A 216 -0.68 -11.14 -9.51
N ASP A 217 -1.91 -11.00 -9.04
CA ASP A 217 -3.08 -10.64 -9.84
C ASP A 217 -3.82 -9.38 -9.36
N ARG A 218 -3.32 -8.75 -8.29
CA ARG A 218 -3.94 -7.56 -7.68
C ARG A 218 -2.92 -6.67 -6.98
N ASP A 219 -3.34 -5.44 -6.70
CA ASP A 219 -2.60 -4.48 -5.89
C ASP A 219 -3.27 -4.39 -4.51
N ALA A 220 -2.67 -5.01 -3.50
CA ALA A 220 -3.16 -5.12 -2.12
C ALA A 220 -2.73 -3.94 -1.23
N ALA A 221 -2.09 -2.92 -1.82
CA ALA A 221 -1.44 -1.88 -1.05
C ALA A 221 -2.40 -1.08 -0.16
N PHE A 222 -3.63 -0.81 -0.61
CA PHE A 222 -4.60 -0.08 0.22
C PHE A 222 -5.11 -0.97 1.35
N GLU A 223 -5.54 -2.20 1.05
CA GLU A 223 -5.95 -3.20 2.05
C GLU A 223 -4.92 -3.41 3.16
N GLU A 224 -3.70 -3.84 2.83
CA GLU A 224 -2.73 -4.27 3.85
C GLU A 224 -2.24 -3.11 4.70
N ILE A 225 -2.08 -1.92 4.11
CA ILE A 225 -1.68 -0.73 4.85
C ILE A 225 -2.85 -0.23 5.71
N LEU A 226 -4.10 -0.42 5.28
CA LEU A 226 -5.27 -0.14 6.10
C LEU A 226 -5.41 -1.14 7.25
N HIS A 227 -5.14 -2.43 7.04
CA HIS A 227 -5.09 -3.43 8.11
C HIS A 227 -4.14 -3.00 9.22
N LEU A 228 -2.91 -2.59 8.89
CA LEU A 228 -1.97 -2.06 9.87
C LEU A 228 -2.49 -0.79 10.56
N THR A 229 -3.04 0.14 9.79
CA THR A 229 -3.55 1.42 10.31
C THR A 229 -4.74 1.21 11.25
N GLN A 230 -5.63 0.29 10.91
CA GLN A 230 -6.81 -0.01 11.69
C GLN A 230 -6.44 -0.79 12.94
N ALA A 231 -5.71 -1.90 12.81
CA ALA A 231 -5.33 -2.76 13.93
C ALA A 231 -4.42 -2.05 14.94
N GLN A 232 -3.55 -1.13 14.51
CA GLN A 232 -2.56 -0.50 15.42
C GLN A 232 -2.88 0.96 15.77
N GLY A 233 -3.86 1.57 15.11
CA GLY A 233 -4.15 3.00 15.27
C GLY A 233 -5.61 3.32 15.52
N ILE A 234 -6.56 2.65 14.85
CA ILE A 234 -7.99 2.97 14.93
C ILE A 234 -8.67 2.08 15.98
N ALA A 235 -8.62 0.76 15.80
CA ALA A 235 -9.33 -0.19 16.63
C ALA A 235 -8.94 -0.14 18.11
N PRO A 236 -7.64 -0.13 18.49
CA PRO A 236 -7.25 -0.03 19.89
C PRO A 236 -7.40 1.38 20.48
N ASN A 237 -7.79 2.39 19.68
CA ASN A 237 -7.91 3.76 20.13
C ASN A 237 -9.29 4.02 20.77
N PRO A 238 -9.36 4.40 22.07
CA PRO A 238 -10.62 4.62 22.76
C PRO A 238 -11.54 5.66 22.12
N ILE A 239 -10.98 6.64 21.40
CA ILE A 239 -11.74 7.67 20.67
C ILE A 239 -12.59 7.05 19.55
N TYR A 240 -12.07 5.99 18.91
CA TYR A 240 -12.66 5.34 17.74
C TYR A 240 -13.38 4.04 18.08
N LYS A 241 -13.52 3.68 19.36
CA LYS A 241 -14.18 2.45 19.78
C LYS A 241 -15.58 2.27 19.16
N THR A 242 -16.43 3.29 19.23
CA THR A 242 -17.78 3.22 18.64
C THR A 242 -17.76 3.15 17.11
N PHE A 243 -16.74 3.73 16.46
CA PHE A 243 -16.55 3.62 15.01
C PHE A 243 -16.22 2.17 14.63
N GLN A 244 -15.25 1.55 15.32
CA GLN A 244 -14.86 0.15 15.10
C GLN A 244 -16.00 -0.82 15.40
N GLU A 245 -16.73 -0.63 16.52
CA GLU A 245 -17.88 -1.48 16.88
C GLU A 245 -18.98 -1.46 15.82
N ARG A 246 -19.21 -0.32 15.15
CA ARG A 246 -20.20 -0.21 14.07
C ARG A 246 -19.76 -0.96 12.81
N ILE A 247 -18.48 -0.86 12.44
CA ILE A 247 -17.91 -1.61 11.32
C ILE A 247 -18.05 -3.11 11.57
N GLN A 248 -17.67 -3.57 12.76
CA GLN A 248 -17.80 -4.97 13.17
C GLN A 248 -19.25 -5.47 13.10
N GLN A 249 -20.20 -4.72 13.69
CA GLN A 249 -21.61 -5.09 13.67
C GLN A 249 -22.17 -5.18 12.24
N ARG A 250 -21.75 -4.26 11.37
CA ARG A 250 -22.16 -4.24 9.95
C ARG A 250 -21.59 -5.41 9.18
N ALA A 251 -20.29 -5.69 9.30
CA ALA A 251 -19.62 -6.83 8.68
C ALA A 251 -20.33 -8.14 9.05
N PHE A 252 -20.58 -8.35 10.35
CA PHE A 252 -21.31 -9.52 10.83
C PHE A 252 -22.74 -9.59 10.27
N ALA A 253 -23.48 -8.48 10.27
CA ALA A 253 -24.85 -8.45 9.73
C ALA A 253 -24.91 -8.75 8.22
N LEU A 254 -23.93 -8.27 7.45
CA LEU A 254 -23.80 -8.56 6.02
C LEU A 254 -23.50 -10.04 5.79
N TYR A 255 -22.54 -10.61 6.51
CA TYR A 255 -22.24 -12.04 6.43
C TYR A 255 -23.46 -12.90 6.78
N LYS A 256 -24.14 -12.66 7.92
CA LYS A 256 -25.34 -13.44 8.30
C LYS A 256 -26.47 -13.31 7.28
N ARG A 257 -26.58 -12.16 6.61
CA ARG A 257 -27.54 -11.97 5.52
C ARG A 257 -27.16 -12.81 4.31
N HIS A 258 -25.89 -12.78 3.88
CA HIS A 258 -25.35 -13.61 2.80
C HIS A 258 -25.52 -15.10 3.09
N GLU A 259 -25.11 -15.56 4.27
CA GLU A 259 -25.24 -16.96 4.74
C GLU A 259 -26.70 -17.44 4.71
N SER A 260 -27.67 -16.54 4.95
CA SER A 260 -29.11 -16.84 4.83
C SER A 260 -29.64 -16.92 3.39
N GLY A 261 -28.76 -16.85 2.37
CA GLY A 261 -29.10 -16.86 0.95
C GLY A 261 -29.68 -15.55 0.42
N LYS A 262 -29.55 -14.44 1.17
CA LYS A 262 -30.02 -13.12 0.74
C LYS A 262 -28.85 -12.30 0.22
N PHE A 263 -29.12 -11.47 -0.78
CA PHE A 263 -28.14 -10.51 -1.27
C PHE A 263 -27.63 -9.62 -0.12
N ALA A 264 -26.31 -9.55 0.01
CA ALA A 264 -25.58 -8.60 0.85
C ALA A 264 -24.50 -7.94 -0.02
N VAL A 265 -24.14 -6.69 0.29
CA VAL A 265 -23.11 -5.98 -0.49
C VAL A 265 -21.71 -6.56 -0.28
N TRP A 266 -21.50 -7.33 0.79
CA TRP A 266 -20.27 -8.08 1.05
C TRP A 266 -20.61 -9.55 1.24
N GLN A 267 -19.95 -10.43 0.49
CA GLN A 267 -20.31 -11.85 0.35
C GLN A 267 -19.09 -12.77 0.45
N PRO A 268 -18.31 -12.70 1.55
CA PRO A 268 -17.09 -13.49 1.66
C PRO A 268 -17.39 -14.99 1.67
N GLU A 269 -16.44 -15.79 1.20
CA GLU A 269 -16.54 -17.24 1.26
C GLU A 269 -16.60 -17.75 2.71
N THR A 270 -17.22 -18.90 2.92
CA THR A 270 -17.33 -19.49 4.27
C THR A 270 -15.96 -19.89 4.84
N SER A 271 -15.02 -20.31 3.99
CA SER A 271 -13.62 -20.56 4.36
C SER A 271 -12.96 -19.30 4.91
N SER A 272 -12.97 -18.20 4.15
CA SER A 272 -12.37 -16.93 4.56
C SER A 272 -13.01 -16.38 5.84
N TRP A 273 -14.35 -16.42 5.93
CA TRP A 273 -15.04 -16.01 7.15
C TRP A 273 -14.59 -16.80 8.38
N ASN A 274 -14.45 -18.12 8.25
CA ASN A 274 -14.02 -18.96 9.37
C ASN A 274 -12.57 -18.68 9.76
N ASP A 275 -11.70 -18.44 8.79
CA ASP A 275 -10.29 -18.08 9.00
C ASP A 275 -10.19 -16.79 9.83
N TRP A 276 -10.82 -15.72 9.35
CA TRP A 276 -10.85 -14.42 10.01
C TRP A 276 -11.54 -14.44 11.38
N LEU A 277 -12.50 -15.33 11.60
CA LEU A 277 -13.14 -15.52 12.90
C LEU A 277 -12.20 -16.19 13.91
N THR A 278 -11.23 -16.99 13.44
CA THR A 278 -10.30 -17.74 14.27
C THR A 278 -8.94 -17.06 14.47
N ASP A 279 -8.57 -16.12 13.61
CA ASP A 279 -7.34 -15.33 13.72
C ASP A 279 -7.34 -14.35 14.93
N ASP A 280 -8.50 -14.18 15.56
CA ASP A 280 -8.72 -13.24 16.64
C ASP A 280 -8.21 -13.71 18.00
N VAL A 281 -6.99 -13.30 18.33
CA VAL A 281 -6.40 -13.50 19.66
C VAL A 281 -6.29 -12.22 20.50
N ASP A 282 -6.48 -11.03 19.90
CA ASP A 282 -6.37 -9.74 20.59
C ASP A 282 -7.73 -9.00 20.70
N PRO A 283 -8.34 -8.95 21.90
CA PRO A 283 -9.60 -8.24 22.10
C PRO A 283 -9.48 -6.71 21.96
N GLU A 284 -8.28 -6.12 21.97
CA GLU A 284 -8.08 -4.68 21.79
C GLU A 284 -8.29 -4.23 20.35
N ILE A 285 -7.95 -5.08 19.37
CA ILE A 285 -8.08 -4.76 17.94
C ILE A 285 -9.41 -5.25 17.36
N GLY A 286 -10.07 -6.20 18.03
CA GLY A 286 -11.33 -6.77 17.57
C GLY A 286 -11.14 -7.64 16.33
N PRO A 287 -12.24 -8.10 15.72
CA PRO A 287 -12.15 -9.23 14.83
C PRO A 287 -11.59 -8.92 13.43
N SER A 288 -10.78 -9.81 12.87
CA SER A 288 -10.17 -9.68 11.54
C SER A 288 -11.23 -9.49 10.45
N TYR A 289 -12.39 -10.17 10.52
CA TYR A 289 -13.45 -10.00 9.51
C TYR A 289 -13.95 -8.55 9.38
N SER A 290 -13.81 -7.74 10.44
CA SER A 290 -14.20 -6.32 10.41
C SER A 290 -13.16 -5.44 9.71
N HIS A 291 -11.91 -5.88 9.70
CA HIS A 291 -10.81 -5.25 8.95
C HIS A 291 -10.96 -5.54 7.46
N GLU A 292 -11.18 -6.81 7.12
CA GLU A 292 -11.40 -7.29 5.75
C GLU A 292 -12.59 -6.58 5.08
N TYR A 293 -13.72 -6.47 5.80
CA TYR A 293 -14.86 -5.73 5.30
C TYR A 293 -14.55 -4.24 5.05
N LEU A 294 -13.83 -3.58 5.96
CA LEU A 294 -13.47 -2.16 5.79
C LEU A 294 -12.50 -1.97 4.62
N ALA A 295 -11.51 -2.85 4.47
CA ALA A 295 -10.58 -2.86 3.37
C ALA A 295 -11.29 -3.08 2.03
N ALA A 296 -12.19 -4.07 1.95
CA ALA A 296 -12.98 -4.36 0.76
C ALA A 296 -13.82 -3.16 0.30
N ALA A 297 -14.50 -2.51 1.25
CA ALA A 297 -15.24 -1.28 0.96
C ALA A 297 -14.33 -0.11 0.57
N PHE A 298 -13.15 0.02 1.20
CA PHE A 298 -12.21 1.10 0.91
C PHE A 298 -11.57 0.96 -0.49
N GLU A 299 -11.16 -0.25 -0.89
CA GLU A 299 -10.59 -0.47 -2.23
C GLU A 299 -11.62 -0.21 -3.33
N ALA A 300 -12.89 -0.58 -3.10
CA ALA A 300 -13.99 -0.22 -3.98
C ALA A 300 -14.20 1.32 -4.05
N TYR A 301 -14.14 2.01 -2.91
CA TYR A 301 -14.21 3.48 -2.86
C TYR A 301 -13.08 4.17 -3.64
N MET A 302 -11.90 3.55 -3.67
CA MET A 302 -10.72 3.98 -4.43
C MET A 302 -10.71 3.48 -5.89
N GLY A 303 -11.76 2.78 -6.34
CA GLY A 303 -11.91 2.34 -7.73
C GLY A 303 -10.94 1.22 -8.14
N MET A 304 -10.32 0.53 -7.19
CA MET A 304 -9.34 -0.54 -7.47
C MET A 304 -9.98 -1.71 -8.25
N TRP A 305 -11.27 -1.95 -8.00
CA TRP A 305 -12.00 -3.11 -8.53
C TRP A 305 -13.07 -2.78 -9.56
N GLU A 306 -13.28 -1.51 -9.93
CA GLU A 306 -14.36 -1.09 -10.85
C GLU A 306 -14.29 -1.76 -12.25
N HIS A 307 -13.13 -2.31 -12.60
CA HIS A 307 -12.89 -3.06 -13.85
C HIS A 307 -13.33 -4.54 -13.79
N ARG A 308 -13.79 -5.03 -12.62
CA ARG A 308 -14.23 -6.41 -12.37
C ARG A 308 -15.73 -6.47 -12.11
N SER A 309 -16.26 -7.69 -12.00
CA SER A 309 -17.65 -7.97 -11.60
C SER A 309 -17.90 -7.80 -10.11
N ASP A 310 -16.85 -7.97 -9.33
CA ASP A 310 -16.83 -8.01 -7.87
C ASP A 310 -15.47 -7.50 -7.39
N GLY A 311 -15.46 -6.97 -6.18
CA GLY A 311 -14.29 -6.39 -5.53
C GLY A 311 -13.64 -7.36 -4.56
N LEU A 312 -12.65 -6.85 -3.84
CA LEU A 312 -11.97 -7.57 -2.76
C LEU A 312 -13.00 -8.28 -1.86
N ASP A 313 -12.72 -9.55 -1.54
CA ASP A 313 -13.57 -10.42 -0.73
C ASP A 313 -15.05 -10.43 -1.12
N SER A 314 -15.31 -10.40 -2.43
CA SER A 314 -16.67 -10.41 -2.97
C SER A 314 -17.51 -9.21 -2.53
N TYR A 315 -16.90 -8.03 -2.37
CA TYR A 315 -17.65 -6.77 -2.24
C TYR A 315 -18.32 -6.38 -3.57
N GLN A 316 -19.59 -5.99 -3.54
CA GLN A 316 -20.42 -5.88 -4.74
C GLN A 316 -20.61 -4.44 -5.24
N ALA A 317 -20.32 -3.44 -4.41
CA ALA A 317 -20.53 -2.03 -4.76
C ALA A 317 -19.21 -1.35 -5.17
N LEU A 318 -18.86 -1.40 -6.46
CA LEU A 318 -17.52 -1.05 -6.96
C LEU A 318 -17.32 0.43 -7.31
N THR A 319 -18.34 1.26 -7.10
CA THR A 319 -18.29 2.71 -7.30
C THR A 319 -18.88 3.41 -6.08
N ARG A 320 -18.44 4.65 -5.81
CA ARG A 320 -19.03 5.48 -4.74
C ARG A 320 -20.55 5.63 -4.87
N GLN A 321 -21.05 5.68 -6.12
CA GLN A 321 -22.48 5.74 -6.39
C GLN A 321 -23.22 4.43 -6.06
N GLN A 322 -22.62 3.27 -6.34
CA GLN A 322 -23.18 1.98 -5.90
C GLN A 322 -23.11 1.85 -4.38
N MET A 323 -22.01 2.26 -3.74
CA MET A 323 -21.90 2.26 -2.27
C MET A 323 -22.98 3.15 -1.64
N GLN A 324 -23.28 4.32 -2.22
CA GLN A 324 -24.37 5.17 -1.73
C GLN A 324 -25.74 4.44 -1.73
N ASN A 325 -25.95 3.52 -2.66
CA ASN A 325 -27.22 2.80 -2.79
C ASN A 325 -27.25 1.50 -1.95
N ASP A 326 -26.14 0.77 -1.92
CA ASP A 326 -26.08 -0.60 -1.39
C ASP A 326 -25.37 -0.69 -0.03
N ASP A 327 -24.52 0.29 0.31
CA ASP A 327 -23.72 0.33 1.55
C ASP A 327 -23.40 1.77 2.03
N SER A 328 -24.43 2.57 2.21
CA SER A 328 -24.29 3.98 2.61
C SER A 328 -23.55 4.19 3.93
N ASP A 329 -23.57 3.18 4.80
CA ASP A 329 -22.83 3.20 6.07
C ASP A 329 -21.31 3.19 5.82
N ALA A 330 -20.83 2.25 5.00
CA ALA A 330 -19.41 2.17 4.64
C ALA A 330 -18.94 3.42 3.90
N LEU A 331 -19.74 3.91 2.94
CA LEU A 331 -19.45 5.18 2.25
C LEU A 331 -19.30 6.33 3.25
N SER A 332 -20.26 6.47 4.17
CA SER A 332 -20.24 7.52 5.19
C SER A 332 -19.01 7.42 6.10
N TRP A 333 -18.64 6.23 6.54
CA TRP A 333 -17.46 6.01 7.36
C TRP A 333 -16.17 6.40 6.65
N ILE A 334 -16.00 5.97 5.41
CA ILE A 334 -14.82 6.29 4.61
C ILE A 334 -14.74 7.79 4.36
N GLU A 335 -15.82 8.44 3.92
CA GLU A 335 -15.84 9.90 3.65
C GLU A 335 -15.68 10.75 4.92
N ASN A 336 -16.00 10.20 6.10
CA ASN A 336 -15.80 10.88 7.37
C ASN A 336 -14.47 10.55 8.05
N MET A 337 -13.66 9.66 7.46
CA MET A 337 -12.38 9.24 8.01
C MET A 337 -11.22 9.61 7.07
N PHE A 338 -11.33 9.34 5.77
CA PHE A 338 -10.26 9.45 4.80
C PHE A 338 -10.60 10.45 3.69
N HIS A 339 -9.57 11.05 3.10
CA HIS A 339 -9.76 11.95 1.96
C HIS A 339 -10.25 11.16 0.74
N GLY A 340 -11.14 11.77 -0.05
CA GLY A 340 -11.59 11.19 -1.32
C GLY A 340 -10.53 11.23 -2.43
N PHE A 341 -9.49 12.01 -2.26
CA PHE A 341 -8.35 12.13 -3.17
C PHE A 341 -7.04 11.88 -2.42
N LEU A 342 -6.05 11.32 -3.11
CA LEU A 342 -4.78 10.91 -2.52
C LEU A 342 -3.96 12.13 -2.10
N GLN A 343 -3.51 12.13 -0.84
CA GLN A 343 -2.89 13.29 -0.17
C GLN A 343 -1.35 13.26 -0.26
N TYR A 344 -0.83 12.65 -1.32
CA TYR A 344 0.60 12.52 -1.60
C TYR A 344 0.89 12.83 -3.07
N THR A 345 2.17 12.97 -3.41
CA THR A 345 2.63 13.06 -4.80
C THR A 345 2.95 11.66 -5.32
N ALA A 346 2.18 11.16 -6.28
CA ALA A 346 2.42 9.87 -6.90
C ALA A 346 3.58 9.93 -7.90
N ASP A 347 4.33 8.84 -7.99
CA ASP A 347 5.46 8.73 -8.92
C ASP A 347 4.99 7.96 -10.14
N ILE A 348 4.72 8.66 -11.25
CA ILE A 348 4.24 8.04 -12.49
C ILE A 348 5.42 7.42 -13.24
N ASP A 349 5.52 6.09 -13.25
CA ASP A 349 6.59 5.39 -13.96
C ASP A 349 6.43 5.46 -15.48
N SER A 350 7.21 6.33 -16.13
CA SER A 350 7.14 6.57 -17.57
C SER A 350 7.42 5.31 -18.41
N ASN A 351 8.26 4.41 -17.89
CA ASN A 351 8.60 3.16 -18.56
C ASN A 351 7.41 2.19 -18.60
N GLY A 352 6.68 2.06 -17.50
CA GLY A 352 5.46 1.25 -17.43
C GLY A 352 4.34 1.80 -18.31
N VAL A 353 4.14 3.12 -18.34
CA VAL A 353 3.16 3.79 -19.22
C VAL A 353 3.49 3.49 -20.68
N LYS A 354 4.75 3.64 -21.09
CA LYS A 354 5.18 3.27 -22.44
C LYS A 354 4.94 1.79 -22.74
N LYS A 355 5.32 0.89 -21.83
CA LYS A 355 5.14 -0.55 -22.00
C LYS A 355 3.66 -0.92 -22.18
N TYR A 356 2.76 -0.29 -21.43
CA TYR A 356 1.31 -0.44 -21.60
C TYR A 356 0.91 -0.04 -23.02
N TYR A 357 1.27 1.17 -23.46
CA TYR A 357 0.94 1.68 -24.81
C TYR A 357 1.45 0.78 -25.94
N ASP A 358 2.70 0.33 -25.85
CA ASP A 358 3.30 -0.56 -26.85
C ASP A 358 2.54 -1.89 -26.99
N ASN A 359 1.76 -2.29 -25.98
CA ASN A 359 0.96 -3.52 -25.95
C ASN A 359 -0.55 -3.27 -26.18
N GLN A 360 -0.98 -2.02 -26.43
CA GLN A 360 -2.36 -1.68 -26.78
C GLN A 360 -2.46 -1.23 -28.24
N SER A 361 -2.96 -2.10 -29.12
CA SER A 361 -3.05 -1.83 -30.57
C SER A 361 -3.99 -0.68 -30.95
N THR A 362 -4.90 -0.29 -30.05
CA THR A 362 -5.86 0.80 -30.24
C THR A 362 -5.31 2.16 -29.84
N LEU A 363 -4.23 2.21 -29.05
CA LEU A 363 -3.62 3.45 -28.58
C LEU A 363 -2.52 3.87 -29.57
N VAL A 364 -2.57 5.14 -29.98
CA VAL A 364 -1.63 5.71 -30.96
C VAL A 364 -1.09 7.05 -30.45
N GLY A 365 0.12 7.40 -30.89
CA GLY A 365 0.79 8.64 -30.51
C GLY A 365 1.70 8.48 -29.30
N THR A 366 1.97 9.58 -28.60
CA THR A 366 2.80 9.58 -27.40
C THR A 366 2.08 8.87 -26.26
N PRO A 367 2.73 7.94 -25.53
CA PRO A 367 2.14 7.31 -24.35
C PRO A 367 1.63 8.37 -23.37
N THR A 368 0.42 8.21 -22.86
CA THR A 368 -0.25 9.20 -22.02
C THR A 368 -0.76 8.54 -20.74
N PHE A 369 -0.47 9.15 -19.60
CA PHE A 369 -1.09 8.76 -18.33
C PHE A 369 -2.28 9.66 -18.05
N SER A 370 -3.47 9.07 -17.84
CA SER A 370 -4.67 9.83 -17.50
C SER A 370 -5.02 9.73 -16.02
N MET A 371 -5.29 10.88 -15.39
CA MET A 371 -5.96 11.02 -14.09
C MET A 371 -7.45 11.34 -14.28
N SER A 372 -7.97 11.37 -15.50
CA SER A 372 -9.41 11.43 -15.75
C SER A 372 -9.94 10.03 -16.08
N LYS A 373 -11.13 9.70 -15.58
CA LYS A 373 -11.77 8.41 -15.89
C LYS A 373 -12.05 8.32 -17.39
N ILE A 374 -11.62 7.22 -18.03
CA ILE A 374 -11.88 6.89 -19.43
C ILE A 374 -12.64 5.55 -19.44
N ASP A 375 -13.96 5.62 -19.50
CA ASP A 375 -14.86 4.45 -19.55
C ASP A 375 -15.60 4.31 -20.90
N ASN A 376 -15.31 5.20 -21.85
CA ASN A 376 -15.76 5.09 -23.23
C ASN A 376 -14.86 4.14 -24.02
N SER A 377 -15.43 3.40 -24.97
CA SER A 377 -14.69 2.38 -25.74
C SER A 377 -13.57 2.98 -26.61
N PRO A 378 -12.30 2.51 -26.50
CA PRO A 378 -11.82 1.51 -25.53
C PRO A 378 -11.61 2.11 -24.13
N ALA A 379 -12.17 1.48 -23.10
CA ALA A 379 -11.96 1.92 -21.73
C ALA A 379 -10.51 1.69 -21.30
N GLU A 380 -9.99 2.58 -20.46
CA GLU A 380 -8.67 2.45 -19.86
C GLU A 380 -8.84 2.19 -18.35
N ASP A 381 -8.98 0.93 -17.96
CA ASP A 381 -9.40 0.51 -16.61
C ASP A 381 -8.52 1.08 -15.47
N TYR A 382 -7.22 1.34 -15.71
CA TYR A 382 -6.35 1.96 -14.70
C TYR A 382 -6.84 3.36 -14.30
N THR A 383 -7.64 4.01 -15.16
CA THR A 383 -8.19 5.34 -14.89
C THR A 383 -9.25 5.34 -13.81
N PHE A 384 -9.81 4.17 -13.46
CA PHE A 384 -10.80 4.05 -12.39
C PHE A 384 -10.19 4.30 -11.01
N LYS A 385 -8.90 3.97 -10.85
CA LYS A 385 -8.08 4.23 -9.66
C LYS A 385 -7.24 5.50 -9.76
N SER A 386 -6.65 5.82 -10.93
CA SER A 386 -5.83 7.03 -11.06
C SER A 386 -6.63 8.34 -10.96
N ARG A 387 -7.96 8.29 -11.14
CA ARG A 387 -8.82 9.48 -11.04
C ARG A 387 -8.82 10.18 -9.69
N TRP A 388 -8.36 9.48 -8.67
CA TRP A 388 -8.28 10.00 -7.31
C TRP A 388 -6.93 10.62 -6.96
N LEU A 389 -6.01 10.73 -7.92
CA LEU A 389 -4.74 11.45 -7.75
C LEU A 389 -4.95 12.98 -7.78
N LEU A 390 -4.10 13.73 -7.07
CA LEU A 390 -4.05 15.20 -7.13
C LEU A 390 -2.66 15.71 -7.52
N ASN A 391 -1.63 15.10 -6.93
CA ASN A 391 -0.26 15.52 -7.14
C ASN A 391 0.50 14.36 -7.76
N VAL A 392 1.29 14.65 -8.79
CA VAL A 392 2.03 13.64 -9.55
C VAL A 392 3.39 14.19 -9.97
N GLN A 393 4.39 13.32 -10.01
CA GLN A 393 5.65 13.57 -10.68
C GLN A 393 5.93 12.44 -11.66
N ILE A 394 6.35 12.76 -12.87
CA ILE A 394 6.77 11.76 -13.84
C ILE A 394 8.19 11.32 -13.47
N VAL A 395 8.39 10.02 -13.33
CA VAL A 395 9.70 9.43 -13.02
C VAL A 395 10.10 8.46 -14.14
N GLY A 396 11.41 8.26 -14.30
CA GLY A 396 11.96 7.51 -15.43
C GLY A 396 12.41 8.44 -16.56
N ASP A 397 12.71 7.84 -17.70
CA ASP A 397 13.42 8.47 -18.82
C ASP A 397 12.70 8.24 -20.15
N GLU A 398 11.40 7.98 -20.13
CA GLU A 398 10.57 7.90 -21.33
C GLU A 398 9.76 9.18 -21.51
N THR A 399 9.53 9.55 -22.78
CA THR A 399 8.64 10.66 -23.11
C THR A 399 7.20 10.19 -22.99
N ILE A 400 6.48 10.73 -22.01
CA ILE A 400 5.04 10.52 -21.85
C ILE A 400 4.31 11.86 -21.76
N ASN A 401 3.03 11.85 -22.08
CA ASN A 401 2.10 12.93 -21.78
C ASN A 401 1.33 12.64 -20.50
N LEU A 402 0.69 13.65 -19.94
CA LEU A 402 -0.20 13.52 -18.80
C LEU A 402 -1.49 14.32 -19.01
N ILE A 403 -2.61 13.69 -18.69
CA ILE A 403 -3.92 14.35 -18.62
C ILE A 403 -4.36 14.31 -17.16
N ALA A 404 -4.57 15.47 -16.54
CA ALA A 404 -4.97 15.58 -15.15
C ALA A 404 -6.49 15.32 -14.97
N ASN A 405 -7.03 15.65 -13.80
CA ASN A 405 -8.47 15.70 -13.53
C ASN A 405 -8.93 17.13 -13.24
N ASP A 406 -10.23 17.35 -13.05
CA ASP A 406 -10.79 18.68 -12.82
C ASP A 406 -10.55 19.23 -11.39
N GLN A 407 -9.52 18.77 -10.68
CA GLN A 407 -9.13 19.26 -9.35
C GLN A 407 -7.94 20.23 -9.43
N ASN A 408 -7.53 20.79 -8.29
CA ASN A 408 -6.31 21.58 -8.23
C ASN A 408 -5.09 20.66 -8.19
N ASN A 409 -4.42 20.47 -9.32
CA ASN A 409 -3.31 19.53 -9.43
C ASN A 409 -1.95 20.20 -9.21
N LYS A 410 -0.99 19.42 -8.70
CA LYS A 410 0.44 19.77 -8.75
C LYS A 410 1.19 18.72 -9.55
N ILE A 411 1.78 19.15 -10.66
CA ILE A 411 2.35 18.22 -11.64
C ILE A 411 3.81 18.59 -11.88
N GLN A 412 4.69 17.59 -11.87
CA GLN A 412 6.09 17.73 -12.23
C GLN A 412 6.44 16.77 -13.38
N GLY A 413 7.06 17.29 -14.44
CA GLY A 413 7.59 16.47 -15.54
C GLY A 413 8.89 15.75 -15.20
N ASN A 414 9.32 14.86 -16.10
CA ASN A 414 10.64 14.23 -16.03
C ASN A 414 11.64 15.02 -16.90
N LYS A 415 12.84 14.47 -17.15
CA LYS A 415 13.86 15.15 -17.98
C LYS A 415 13.57 15.11 -19.49
N LYS A 416 12.41 14.60 -19.90
CA LYS A 416 11.99 14.53 -21.30
C LYS A 416 10.96 15.62 -21.56
N ASN A 417 10.71 15.89 -22.83
CA ASN A 417 9.69 16.86 -23.23
C ASN A 417 8.31 16.26 -23.01
N ASN A 418 7.61 16.68 -21.96
CA ASN A 418 6.27 16.20 -21.66
C ASN A 418 5.21 17.16 -22.20
N LYS A 419 4.04 16.64 -22.56
CA LYS A 419 2.84 17.45 -22.76
C LYS A 419 1.86 17.17 -21.64
N VAL A 420 1.41 18.21 -20.97
CA VAL A 420 0.58 18.11 -19.76
C VAL A 420 -0.66 18.97 -19.92
N ASP A 421 -1.84 18.35 -19.75
CA ASP A 421 -3.14 19.02 -19.71
C ASP A 421 -3.67 19.03 -18.28
N GLY A 422 -3.72 20.20 -17.64
CA GLY A 422 -4.23 20.41 -16.28
C GLY A 422 -5.75 20.23 -16.16
N LYS A 423 -6.48 20.26 -17.27
CA LYS A 423 -7.96 20.21 -17.32
C LYS A 423 -8.60 21.41 -16.61
N GLY A 424 -9.46 21.16 -15.63
CA GLY A 424 -10.10 22.20 -14.84
C GLY A 424 -9.49 22.27 -13.44
N GLY A 425 -9.70 23.38 -12.74
CA GLY A 425 -9.12 23.58 -11.41
C GLY A 425 -8.17 24.77 -11.41
N ILE A 426 -7.32 24.82 -10.38
CA ILE A 426 -6.18 25.74 -10.29
C ILE A 426 -4.93 24.87 -10.24
N ASP A 427 -4.33 24.66 -11.40
CA ASP A 427 -3.21 23.78 -11.61
C ASP A 427 -1.88 24.50 -11.46
N THR A 428 -0.92 23.78 -10.91
CA THR A 428 0.45 24.29 -10.71
C THR A 428 1.46 23.31 -11.28
N TYR A 429 2.21 23.75 -12.28
CA TYR A 429 3.37 23.01 -12.76
C TYR A 429 4.57 23.26 -11.84
N ILE A 430 5.23 22.21 -11.37
CA ILE A 430 6.35 22.28 -10.45
C ILE A 430 7.66 22.16 -11.22
N VAL A 431 8.55 23.12 -11.01
CA VAL A 431 9.90 23.18 -11.58
C VAL A 431 10.89 23.28 -10.43
N LEU A 432 11.90 22.40 -10.44
CA LEU A 432 12.92 22.35 -9.39
C LEU A 432 14.08 23.34 -9.62
N ASP A 433 14.13 23.97 -10.79
CA ASP A 433 15.05 25.07 -11.10
C ASP A 433 14.53 26.42 -10.58
N GLU A 434 15.43 27.37 -10.39
CA GLU A 434 15.09 28.79 -10.20
C GLU A 434 14.54 29.38 -11.50
N PHE A 435 13.62 30.34 -11.39
CA PHE A 435 13.00 31.00 -12.54
C PHE A 435 14.01 31.56 -13.55
N SER A 436 15.15 32.07 -13.06
CA SER A 436 16.18 32.69 -13.91
C SER A 436 16.90 31.72 -14.86
N HIS A 437 16.81 30.41 -14.60
CA HIS A 437 17.42 29.36 -15.43
C HIS A 437 16.46 28.80 -16.49
N CYS A 438 15.21 29.25 -16.49
CA CYS A 438 14.17 28.75 -17.37
C CYS A 438 13.72 29.79 -18.39
N SER A 439 13.14 29.33 -19.49
CA SER A 439 12.44 30.18 -20.45
C SER A 439 10.98 29.76 -20.58
N ILE A 440 10.08 30.73 -20.50
CA ILE A 440 8.63 30.53 -20.65
C ILE A 440 8.18 31.22 -21.94
N VAL A 441 7.47 30.49 -22.80
CA VAL A 441 6.91 31.01 -24.06
C VAL A 441 5.41 30.77 -24.09
N HIS A 442 4.63 31.84 -24.00
CA HIS A 442 3.18 31.76 -24.15
C HIS A 442 2.80 31.58 -25.63
N GLN A 443 1.96 30.59 -25.90
CA GLN A 443 1.35 30.37 -27.21
C GLN A 443 -0.17 30.60 -27.14
N LYS A 444 -0.84 30.37 -28.27
CA LYS A 444 -2.29 30.61 -28.37
C LYS A 444 -3.11 29.69 -27.45
N TYR A 445 -2.66 28.45 -27.25
CA TYR A 445 -3.42 27.42 -26.53
C TYR A 445 -2.61 26.71 -25.44
N ASP A 446 -1.33 27.01 -25.31
CA ASP A 446 -0.40 26.35 -24.41
C ASP A 446 0.70 27.33 -23.95
N VAL A 447 1.49 26.88 -22.98
CA VAL A 447 2.71 27.53 -22.51
C VAL A 447 3.85 26.54 -22.62
N LEU A 448 4.93 26.90 -23.31
CA LEU A 448 6.15 26.11 -23.29
C LEU A 448 7.05 26.54 -22.13
N VAL A 449 7.50 25.57 -21.34
CA VAL A 449 8.44 25.75 -20.24
C VAL A 449 9.70 24.95 -20.54
N ASN A 450 10.83 25.64 -20.68
CA ASN A 450 12.11 24.99 -20.91
C ASN A 450 13.04 25.24 -19.73
N CYS A 451 13.44 24.17 -19.06
CA CYS A 451 14.26 24.19 -17.85
C CYS A 451 15.30 23.06 -17.86
N PRO A 452 16.47 23.24 -17.22
CA PRO A 452 17.50 22.20 -17.12
C PRO A 452 17.01 20.86 -16.53
N THR A 453 16.05 20.89 -15.60
CA THR A 453 15.57 19.69 -14.92
C THR A 453 14.36 19.01 -15.57
N THR A 454 13.56 19.71 -16.39
CA THR A 454 12.31 19.18 -16.94
C THR A 454 12.27 19.10 -18.48
N GLY A 455 13.33 19.46 -19.20
CA GLY A 455 13.31 19.49 -20.67
C GLY A 455 12.44 20.64 -21.19
N VAL A 456 11.81 20.45 -22.36
CA VAL A 456 10.85 21.42 -22.94
C VAL A 456 9.44 20.87 -22.83
N ASP A 457 8.71 21.35 -21.83
CA ASP A 457 7.35 20.90 -21.52
C ASP A 457 6.30 21.81 -22.15
N GLU A 458 5.23 21.21 -22.67
CA GLU A 458 4.04 21.89 -23.18
C GLU A 458 2.91 21.80 -22.15
N LEU A 459 2.52 22.94 -21.58
CA LEU A 459 1.48 23.05 -20.55
C LEU A 459 0.18 23.59 -21.15
N ILE A 460 -0.90 22.85 -20.98
CA ILE A 460 -2.26 23.20 -21.41
C ILE A 460 -3.15 23.31 -20.16
N ASN A 461 -3.98 24.35 -20.09
CA ASN A 461 -4.88 24.60 -18.96
C ASN A 461 -4.14 24.63 -17.61
N PHE A 462 -3.15 25.53 -17.48
CA PHE A 462 -2.47 25.77 -16.21
C PHE A 462 -2.59 27.23 -15.80
N GLU A 463 -2.80 27.44 -14.50
CA GLU A 463 -2.85 28.76 -13.89
C GLU A 463 -1.47 29.22 -13.44
N ASN A 464 -0.63 28.30 -12.95
CA ASN A 464 0.62 28.63 -12.29
C ASN A 464 1.80 27.73 -12.66
N ILE A 465 3.00 28.29 -12.53
CA ILE A 465 4.27 27.54 -12.46
C ILE A 465 4.98 27.89 -11.14
N GLN A 466 5.27 26.89 -10.33
CA GLN A 466 6.06 27.01 -9.10
C GLN A 466 7.51 26.63 -9.39
N PHE A 467 8.40 27.62 -9.39
CA PHE A 467 9.85 27.46 -9.40
C PHE A 467 10.39 27.32 -7.98
N GLN A 468 11.67 26.98 -7.82
CA GLN A 468 12.28 26.88 -6.49
C GLN A 468 12.20 28.19 -5.69
N ASP A 469 12.28 29.35 -6.37
CA ASP A 469 12.40 30.67 -5.76
C ASP A 469 11.11 31.52 -5.82
N ARG A 470 10.12 31.12 -6.64
CA ARG A 470 8.87 31.90 -6.83
C ARG A 470 7.74 31.13 -7.48
N LEU A 471 6.52 31.64 -7.27
CA LEU A 471 5.32 31.26 -8.03
C LEU A 471 5.06 32.29 -9.13
N VAL A 472 4.76 31.82 -10.34
CA VAL A 472 4.43 32.65 -11.51
C VAL A 472 3.04 32.28 -12.00
N SER A 473 2.15 33.26 -12.08
CA SER A 473 0.86 33.11 -12.77
C SER A 473 1.10 33.16 -14.27
N ILE A 474 0.52 32.21 -15.00
CA ILE A 474 0.62 32.13 -16.47
C ILE A 474 -0.73 32.32 -17.18
N VAL A 475 -1.80 32.52 -16.42
CA VAL A 475 -3.05 33.10 -16.92
C VAL A 475 -2.88 34.61 -17.12
N ASN A 476 -3.32 35.10 -18.28
CA ASN A 476 -3.34 36.52 -18.64
C ASN A 476 -4.54 37.26 -18.06
#